data_AF-A0A8J2UC61-F1
#
_entry.id   AF-A0A8J2UC61-F1
#
_cell.length_a   1.000
_cell.length_b   1.000
_cell.length_c   1.000
_cell.angle_alpha   90.00
_cell.angle_beta   90.00
_cell.angle_gamma   90.00
#
_symmetry.space_group_name_H-M   'P 1'
#
loop_
_entity.id
_entity.type
_entity.pdbx_description
1 polymer ?
#
loop_
_entity_poly.entity_id
_entity_poly.type
_entity_poly.pdbx_seq_one_letter_code
_entity_poly.pdbx_strand_id
1 'polypeptide(L)'
;MKTLYPALLLLFAFTIIGSCLQAQSPDTSAAAHDSTTATGNPAKPHHHSHFLAEVSYQSNNVYMGRKDSEALQYYMPSITYEHKSGMYFSASAAYLDNSTESRIDVFTLEGGYAFDAGIYSGDFTATKYFYNSQSTSVTSGITFSMSYRNELDLGFITPSLTTGLDFGPTTDVNGSFGLEHEFEACNDKLRITPTFMANASTLNFYDSYFQQRRFKKRSGTKIITGTEKITGTVQDAGTFRMLDYEASLPLSYTVRKFTFSFTPTYAIPVNPAIVDVHTVYSTGSVSNKKTVEKLGNTFFWTLGVRCKF
;
A
#
# COMPACT_ATOMS: atom_id res chain seq x y z
N MET A 1 -8.54 -2.93 -29.69
CA MET A 1 -7.36 -2.82 -28.80
C MET A 1 -6.25 -2.08 -29.54
N LYS A 2 -6.09 -0.77 -29.30
CA LYS A 2 -4.96 0.11 -29.69
C LYS A 2 -5.51 1.54 -29.62
N THR A 3 -5.35 2.24 -28.50
CA THR A 3 -5.38 3.73 -28.39
C THR A 3 -5.37 4.30 -26.96
N LEU A 4 -5.34 3.51 -25.87
CA LEU A 4 -5.33 4.10 -24.51
C LEU A 4 -3.95 4.27 -23.84
N TYR A 5 -2.87 3.77 -24.46
CA TYR A 5 -1.52 3.85 -23.87
C TYR A 5 -0.79 5.20 -23.97
N PRO A 6 -1.02 6.11 -24.96
CA PRO A 6 -0.23 7.34 -25.02
C PRO A 6 -0.71 8.43 -24.04
N ALA A 7 -1.95 8.37 -23.54
CA ALA A 7 -2.48 9.41 -22.65
C ALA A 7 -1.91 9.32 -21.21
N LEU A 8 -1.63 8.11 -20.72
CA LEU A 8 -1.09 7.92 -19.37
C LEU A 8 0.42 8.22 -19.29
N LEU A 9 1.15 7.97 -20.38
CA LEU A 9 2.56 8.36 -20.53
C LEU A 9 2.73 9.89 -20.63
N LEU A 10 1.70 10.61 -21.12
CA LEU A 10 1.68 12.07 -21.15
C LEU A 10 1.44 12.69 -19.76
N LEU A 11 0.74 12.02 -18.83
CA LEU A 11 0.65 12.47 -17.44
C LEU A 11 1.99 12.31 -16.68
N PHE A 12 2.75 11.25 -16.99
CA PHE A 12 4.13 11.09 -16.49
C PHE A 12 5.10 12.10 -17.12
N ALA A 13 4.94 12.45 -18.40
CA ALA A 13 5.83 13.41 -19.07
C ALA A 13 5.58 14.88 -18.65
N PHE A 14 4.34 15.27 -18.36
CA PHE A 14 4.03 16.65 -17.94
C PHE A 14 4.46 16.98 -16.51
N THR A 15 4.68 16.00 -15.64
CA THR A 15 5.23 16.21 -14.29
C THR A 15 6.76 16.17 -14.26
N ILE A 16 7.40 15.36 -15.13
CA ILE A 16 8.87 15.26 -15.18
C ILE A 16 9.51 16.46 -15.90
N ILE A 17 8.86 17.05 -16.91
CA ILE A 17 9.43 18.19 -17.67
C ILE A 17 9.27 19.53 -16.91
N GLY A 18 8.34 19.62 -15.95
CA GLY A 18 8.17 20.80 -15.07
C GLY A 18 9.16 20.90 -13.91
N SER A 19 9.93 19.84 -13.62
CA SER A 19 10.79 19.77 -12.42
C SER A 19 12.28 20.05 -12.70
N CYS A 20 12.66 20.29 -13.97
CA CYS A 20 14.06 20.44 -14.35
C CYS A 20 14.48 21.89 -14.66
N LEU A 21 13.57 22.87 -14.59
CA LEU A 21 13.92 24.28 -14.69
C LEU A 21 13.36 25.05 -13.49
N GLN A 22 14.28 25.71 -12.77
CA GLN A 22 14.05 26.64 -11.65
C GLN A 22 13.71 26.02 -10.29
N ALA A 23 14.68 25.34 -9.68
CA ALA A 23 14.84 25.38 -8.23
C ALA A 23 15.37 26.77 -7.80
N GLN A 24 14.50 27.78 -7.88
CA GLN A 24 14.62 29.01 -7.11
C GLN A 24 13.37 29.10 -6.22
N SER A 25 13.62 29.06 -4.92
CA SER A 25 12.66 29.07 -3.82
C SER A 25 11.55 30.10 -3.95
N PRO A 26 10.35 29.76 -3.44
CA PRO A 26 9.60 30.69 -2.61
C PRO A 26 9.45 30.17 -1.18
N ASP A 27 9.64 31.10 -0.26
CA ASP A 27 9.42 31.02 1.18
C ASP A 27 8.00 30.55 1.54
N THR A 28 7.86 29.68 2.54
CA THR A 28 7.23 30.00 3.83
C THR A 28 7.30 28.81 4.79
N SER A 29 7.41 29.13 6.07
CA SER A 29 7.65 28.21 7.19
C SER A 29 6.38 28.09 8.04
N ALA A 30 6.07 26.88 8.50
CA ALA A 30 5.34 26.67 9.74
C ALA A 30 6.39 26.47 10.84
N ALA A 31 6.75 27.57 11.50
CA ALA A 31 7.71 27.58 12.60
C ALA A 31 7.00 27.29 13.93
N ALA A 32 7.43 26.22 14.60
CA ALA A 32 7.22 26.07 16.03
C ALA A 32 8.00 27.17 16.78
N HIS A 33 7.28 27.89 17.63
CA HIS A 33 7.74 29.08 18.34
C HIS A 33 8.56 28.67 19.58
N ASP A 34 9.89 28.79 19.52
CA ASP A 34 10.74 28.78 20.71
C ASP A 34 11.27 30.19 20.97
N SER A 35 11.00 30.69 22.17
CA SER A 35 11.37 32.04 22.59
C SER A 35 12.70 32.01 23.33
N THR A 36 13.76 32.48 22.69
CA THR A 36 14.89 33.09 23.40
C THR A 36 15.61 34.09 22.50
N THR A 37 15.73 35.32 23.00
CA THR A 37 16.35 36.47 22.37
C THR A 37 17.87 36.29 22.30
N ALA A 38 18.44 36.10 21.11
CA ALA A 38 19.83 36.45 20.80
C ALA A 38 20.02 36.58 19.28
N THR A 39 20.58 37.71 18.86
CA THR A 39 20.86 38.12 17.49
C THR A 39 21.81 37.15 16.75
N GLY A 40 21.29 36.49 15.73
CA GLY A 40 22.04 35.71 14.75
C GLY A 40 21.05 35.01 13.82
N ASN A 41 21.25 35.10 12.51
CA ASN A 41 20.40 34.41 11.51
C ASN A 41 20.14 32.95 11.95
N PRO A 42 18.88 32.50 12.11
CA PRO A 42 18.64 31.10 12.39
C PRO A 42 19.05 30.29 11.16
N ALA A 43 20.12 29.52 11.30
CA ALA A 43 20.48 28.51 10.32
C ALA A 43 19.27 27.58 10.12
N LYS A 44 18.94 27.28 8.86
CA LYS A 44 17.89 26.30 8.52
C LYS A 44 18.14 25.00 9.31
N PRO A 45 17.12 24.39 9.93
CA PRO A 45 17.30 23.10 10.59
C PRO A 45 17.84 22.09 9.57
N HIS A 46 19.03 21.56 9.84
CA HIS A 46 19.62 20.52 8.99
C HIS A 46 18.82 19.23 9.20
N HIS A 47 18.13 18.76 8.16
CA HIS A 47 17.68 17.37 8.14
C HIS A 47 18.91 16.47 8.21
N HIS A 48 18.97 15.62 9.24
CA HIS A 48 20.04 14.65 9.40
C HIS A 48 19.55 13.28 8.93
N SER A 49 20.43 12.59 8.21
CA SER A 49 20.20 11.19 7.88
C SER A 49 20.11 10.37 9.17
N HIS A 50 19.22 9.38 9.21
CA HIS A 50 18.98 8.59 10.41
C HIS A 50 18.40 7.23 10.07
N PHE A 51 18.38 6.33 11.05
CA PHE A 51 17.73 5.04 10.94
C PHE A 51 16.41 5.03 11.71
N LEU A 52 15.48 4.26 11.20
CA LEU A 52 14.21 3.92 11.83
C LEU A 52 14.15 2.39 11.96
N ALA A 53 13.74 1.91 13.12
CA ALA A 53 13.30 0.53 13.28
C ALA A 53 11.82 0.54 13.70
N GLU A 54 11.01 -0.29 13.07
CA GLU A 54 9.59 -0.41 13.37
C GLU A 54 9.19 -1.87 13.53
N VAL A 55 8.22 -2.11 14.39
CA VAL A 55 7.44 -3.35 14.39
C VAL A 55 5.97 -2.95 14.38
N SER A 56 5.22 -3.49 13.42
CA SER A 56 3.77 -3.34 13.37
C SER A 56 3.05 -4.69 13.38
N TYR A 57 1.80 -4.67 13.80
CA TYR A 57 0.85 -5.77 13.71
C TYR A 57 -0.33 -5.32 12.85
N GLN A 58 -0.68 -6.11 11.84
CA GLN A 58 -1.84 -5.90 10.99
C GLN A 58 -2.86 -7.01 11.23
N SER A 59 -4.11 -6.63 11.51
CA SER A 59 -5.18 -7.59 11.85
C SER A 59 -5.68 -8.40 10.65
N ASN A 60 -5.53 -7.86 9.43
CA ASN A 60 -5.87 -8.54 8.19
C ASN A 60 -5.23 -7.83 6.98
N ASN A 61 -4.78 -8.61 6.01
CA ASN A 61 -4.28 -8.10 4.74
C ASN A 61 -5.43 -7.88 3.75
N VAL A 62 -5.82 -6.62 3.58
CA VAL A 62 -6.84 -6.18 2.61
C VAL A 62 -6.15 -5.28 1.60
N TYR A 63 -6.40 -5.51 0.31
CA TYR A 63 -5.84 -4.71 -0.77
C TYR A 63 -6.96 -4.33 -1.74
N MET A 64 -7.25 -3.02 -1.83
CA MET A 64 -8.31 -2.46 -2.68
C MET A 64 -9.63 -3.22 -2.49
N GLY A 65 -10.01 -3.40 -1.23
CA GLY A 65 -11.24 -4.07 -0.81
C GLY A 65 -11.26 -5.59 -0.96
N ARG A 66 -10.17 -6.21 -1.46
CA ARG A 66 -10.05 -7.67 -1.65
C ARG A 66 -9.14 -8.30 -0.60
N LYS A 67 -9.49 -9.52 -0.21
CA LYS A 67 -8.78 -10.31 0.81
C LYS A 67 -8.96 -11.80 0.57
N ASP A 68 -8.14 -12.61 1.23
CA ASP A 68 -8.36 -14.05 1.30
C ASP A 68 -9.61 -14.38 2.15
N SER A 69 -10.11 -15.60 1.99
CA SER A 69 -11.15 -16.18 2.85
C SER A 69 -10.76 -16.27 4.32
N GLU A 70 -9.48 -16.48 4.63
CA GLU A 70 -8.95 -16.46 5.99
C GLU A 70 -8.23 -15.14 6.26
N ALA A 71 -8.36 -14.61 7.48
CA ALA A 71 -7.67 -13.39 7.85
C ALA A 71 -6.16 -13.63 7.89
N LEU A 72 -5.40 -12.79 7.20
CA LEU A 72 -3.95 -12.83 7.18
C LEU A 72 -3.42 -11.80 8.17
N GLN A 73 -3.12 -12.27 9.37
CA GLN A 73 -2.57 -11.46 10.46
C GLN A 73 -1.06 -11.43 10.34
N TYR A 74 -0.46 -10.24 10.32
CA TYR A 74 0.97 -10.08 10.12
C TYR A 74 1.64 -9.34 11.26
N TYR A 75 2.80 -9.85 11.69
CA TYR A 75 3.81 -9.09 12.40
C TYR A 75 4.85 -8.61 11.40
N MET A 76 5.12 -7.31 11.40
CA MET A 76 5.89 -6.65 10.35
C MET A 76 7.06 -5.84 10.95
N PRO A 77 8.19 -6.48 11.27
CA PRO A 77 9.42 -5.74 11.54
C PRO A 77 9.97 -5.08 10.27
N SER A 78 10.51 -3.88 10.42
CA SER A 78 11.23 -3.17 9.37
C SER A 78 12.41 -2.36 9.89
N ILE A 79 13.35 -2.08 9.00
CA ILE A 79 14.41 -1.10 9.18
C ILE A 79 14.44 -0.17 7.97
N THR A 80 14.52 1.12 8.21
CA THR A 80 14.57 2.16 7.18
C THR A 80 15.76 3.07 7.42
N TYR A 81 16.46 3.42 6.35
CA TYR A 81 17.44 4.50 6.35
C TYR A 81 16.85 5.68 5.58
N GLU A 82 16.76 6.82 6.25
CA GLU A 82 16.38 8.09 5.62
C GLU A 82 17.62 8.94 5.42
N HIS A 83 17.87 9.36 4.19
CA HIS A 83 18.93 10.29 3.87
C HIS A 83 18.39 11.72 3.89
N LYS A 84 19.20 12.68 4.36
CA LYS A 84 18.86 14.11 4.39
C LYS A 84 18.40 14.74 3.07
N SER A 85 18.60 14.06 1.94
CA SER A 85 18.11 14.53 0.64
C SER A 85 16.64 14.19 0.37
N GLY A 86 15.98 13.40 1.22
CA GLY A 86 14.64 12.85 0.97
C GLY A 86 14.65 11.42 0.38
N MET A 87 15.81 10.92 -0.05
CA MET A 87 15.94 9.51 -0.45
C MET A 87 15.85 8.61 0.77
N TYR A 88 15.18 7.47 0.64
CA TYR A 88 15.12 6.47 1.69
C TYR A 88 15.18 5.05 1.15
N PHE A 89 15.57 4.11 2.01
CA PHE A 89 15.62 2.69 1.73
C PHE A 89 15.06 1.90 2.91
N SER A 90 14.19 0.94 2.64
CA SER A 90 13.52 0.14 3.68
C SER A 90 13.62 -1.36 3.36
N ALA A 91 13.79 -2.16 4.40
CA ALA A 91 13.66 -3.60 4.34
C ALA A 91 12.65 -4.05 5.39
N SER A 92 11.70 -4.90 5.02
CA SER A 92 10.69 -5.43 5.95
C SER A 92 10.39 -6.91 5.70
N ALA A 93 9.83 -7.57 6.70
CA ALA A 93 9.28 -8.91 6.56
C ALA A 93 7.89 -8.95 7.18
N ALA A 94 6.91 -9.56 6.51
CA ALA A 94 5.60 -9.87 7.09
C ALA A 94 5.58 -11.34 7.54
N TYR A 95 5.49 -11.56 8.84
CA TYR A 95 5.35 -12.86 9.46
C TYR A 95 3.88 -13.19 9.68
N LEU A 96 3.37 -14.19 8.97
CA LEU A 96 2.05 -14.77 9.20
C LEU A 96 2.12 -15.66 10.42
N ASP A 97 1.21 -15.42 11.37
CA ASP A 97 0.99 -16.33 12.49
C ASP A 97 -0.51 -16.52 12.72
N ASN A 98 -0.99 -17.74 12.49
CA ASN A 98 -2.35 -18.14 12.79
C ASN A 98 -2.39 -19.59 13.30
N SER A 99 -3.56 -20.08 13.68
CA SER A 99 -3.73 -21.42 14.26
C SER A 99 -3.27 -22.58 13.37
N THR A 100 -3.04 -22.34 12.08
CA THR A 100 -2.70 -23.37 11.08
C THR A 100 -1.32 -23.17 10.45
N GLU A 101 -0.78 -21.95 10.47
CA GLU A 101 0.42 -21.59 9.72
C GLU A 101 1.23 -20.52 10.48
N SER A 102 2.54 -20.73 10.60
CA SER A 102 3.48 -19.74 11.11
C SER A 102 4.69 -19.67 10.16
N ARG A 103 4.88 -18.54 9.46
CA ARG A 103 5.97 -18.35 8.48
C ARG A 103 6.20 -16.89 8.14
N ILE A 104 7.37 -16.57 7.60
CA ILE A 104 7.54 -15.35 6.80
C ILE A 104 6.77 -15.54 5.50
N ASP A 105 5.77 -14.69 5.28
CA ASP A 105 4.91 -14.74 4.10
C ASP A 105 5.44 -13.86 2.96
N VAL A 106 6.03 -12.71 3.28
CA VAL A 106 6.70 -11.85 2.31
C VAL A 106 7.86 -11.10 2.93
N PHE A 107 8.96 -10.98 2.19
CA PHE A 107 10.02 -10.01 2.44
C PHE A 107 9.92 -8.88 1.41
N THR A 108 10.17 -7.64 1.82
CA THR A 108 10.13 -6.47 0.92
C THR A 108 11.41 -5.67 1.00
N LEU A 109 11.84 -5.16 -0.15
CA LEU A 109 12.86 -4.14 -0.28
C LEU A 109 12.25 -2.94 -0.99
N GLU A 110 12.36 -1.77 -0.40
CA GLU A 110 11.82 -0.53 -0.93
C GLU A 110 12.91 0.54 -1.00
N GLY A 111 12.88 1.32 -2.07
CA GLY A 111 13.61 2.57 -2.16
C GLY A 111 12.65 3.65 -2.64
N GLY A 112 12.83 4.87 -2.13
CA GLY A 112 11.97 5.98 -2.51
C GLY A 112 12.62 7.35 -2.34
N TYR A 113 11.85 8.36 -2.70
CA TYR A 113 12.22 9.77 -2.59
C TYR A 113 11.00 10.60 -2.20
N ALA A 114 11.03 11.14 -0.99
CA ALA A 114 10.04 12.04 -0.47
C ALA A 114 10.54 13.49 -0.54
N PHE A 115 9.65 14.44 -0.86
CA PHE A 115 9.97 15.85 -0.92
C PHE A 115 8.77 16.73 -0.56
N ASP A 116 9.08 17.92 -0.07
CA ASP A 116 8.14 18.99 0.22
C ASP A 116 8.53 20.25 -0.56
N ALA A 117 7.53 20.91 -1.15
CA ALA A 117 7.66 22.10 -1.98
C ALA A 117 6.47 23.05 -1.75
N GLY A 118 6.52 23.81 -0.65
CA GLY A 118 5.44 24.72 -0.26
C GLY A 118 4.20 23.94 0.18
N ILE A 119 3.07 24.18 -0.49
CA ILE A 119 1.81 23.44 -0.23
C ILE A 119 1.77 22.05 -0.87
N TYR A 120 2.81 21.68 -1.60
CA TYR A 120 2.87 20.41 -2.34
C TYR A 120 3.87 19.47 -1.69
N SER A 121 3.48 18.23 -1.44
CA SER A 121 4.37 17.14 -1.05
C SER A 121 4.26 16.00 -2.05
N GLY A 122 5.31 15.19 -2.16
CA GLY A 122 5.34 14.04 -3.04
C GLY A 122 6.23 12.94 -2.54
N ASP A 123 5.89 11.71 -2.90
CA ASP A 123 6.65 10.51 -2.61
C ASP A 123 6.64 9.57 -3.82
N PHE A 124 7.83 9.24 -4.32
CA PHE A 124 8.02 8.21 -5.32
C PHE A 124 8.62 6.96 -4.67
N THR A 125 8.00 5.80 -4.90
CA THR A 125 8.41 4.53 -4.29
C THR A 125 8.61 3.44 -5.33
N ALA A 126 9.57 2.56 -5.07
CA ALA A 126 9.81 1.36 -5.84
C ALA A 126 10.05 0.18 -4.89
N THR A 127 9.20 -0.83 -4.95
CA THR A 127 9.14 -1.92 -3.96
C THR A 127 9.26 -3.26 -4.64
N LYS A 128 10.23 -4.08 -4.22
CA LYS A 128 10.39 -5.48 -4.64
C LYS A 128 9.79 -6.40 -3.59
N TYR A 129 8.97 -7.35 -4.04
CA TYR A 129 8.32 -8.34 -3.18
C TYR A 129 8.90 -9.73 -3.38
N PHE A 130 9.12 -10.43 -2.28
CA PHE A 130 9.59 -11.81 -2.23
C PHE A 130 8.58 -12.65 -1.44
N TYR A 131 7.47 -13.01 -2.08
CA TYR A 131 6.43 -13.81 -1.48
C TYR A 131 6.86 -15.27 -1.30
N ASN A 132 6.47 -15.85 -0.17
CA ASN A 132 6.54 -17.28 0.05
C ASN A 132 5.74 -18.03 -1.01
N SER A 133 6.23 -19.19 -1.44
CA SER A 133 5.51 -20.05 -2.38
C SER A 133 4.14 -20.51 -1.87
N GLN A 134 3.92 -20.51 -0.55
CA GLN A 134 2.66 -20.86 0.11
C GLN A 134 1.80 -19.64 0.47
N SER A 135 2.22 -18.41 0.13
CA SER A 135 1.43 -17.22 0.41
C SER A 135 0.04 -17.29 -0.22
N THR A 136 -0.95 -16.88 0.55
CA THR A 136 -2.35 -16.74 0.15
C THR A 136 -2.76 -15.27 0.13
N SER A 137 -1.79 -14.34 0.21
CA SER A 137 -2.08 -12.93 -0.02
C SER A 137 -2.67 -12.73 -1.41
N VAL A 138 -3.71 -11.90 -1.52
CA VAL A 138 -4.28 -11.52 -2.83
C VAL A 138 -3.27 -10.78 -3.71
N THR A 139 -2.27 -10.13 -3.10
CA THR A 139 -1.18 -9.43 -3.79
C THR A 139 0.04 -10.32 -4.08
N SER A 140 0.01 -11.60 -3.74
CA SER A 140 1.20 -12.48 -3.90
C SER A 140 1.60 -12.80 -5.35
N GLY A 141 0.80 -12.33 -6.32
CA GLY A 141 1.15 -12.30 -7.73
C GLY A 141 2.00 -11.08 -8.14
N ILE A 142 2.05 -10.04 -7.31
CA ILE A 142 2.85 -8.84 -7.53
C ILE A 142 4.28 -9.12 -7.10
N THR A 143 5.24 -8.83 -7.98
CA THR A 143 6.66 -9.08 -7.75
C THR A 143 7.47 -7.80 -7.61
N PHE A 144 6.94 -6.69 -8.11
CA PHE A 144 7.54 -5.36 -8.04
C PHE A 144 6.44 -4.33 -8.21
N SER A 145 6.53 -3.20 -7.51
CA SER A 145 5.60 -2.08 -7.65
C SER A 145 6.37 -0.77 -7.77
N MET A 146 5.78 0.17 -8.49
CA MET A 146 6.20 1.57 -8.50
C MET A 146 4.99 2.43 -8.21
N SER A 147 5.11 3.44 -7.36
CA SER A 147 4.04 4.40 -7.16
C SER A 147 4.56 5.81 -7.00
N TYR A 148 3.70 6.76 -7.32
CA TYR A 148 3.89 8.17 -7.06
C TYR A 148 2.66 8.69 -6.35
N ARG A 149 2.87 9.20 -5.13
CA ARG A 149 1.86 9.89 -4.34
C ARG A 149 2.18 11.37 -4.35
N ASN A 150 1.16 12.19 -4.50
CA ASN A 150 1.25 13.63 -4.38
C ASN A 150 0.12 14.14 -3.49
N GLU A 151 0.40 15.18 -2.72
CA GLU A 151 -0.57 15.81 -1.84
C GLU A 151 -0.53 17.32 -1.99
N LEU A 152 -1.64 17.96 -1.65
CA LEU A 152 -1.77 19.41 -1.68
C LEU A 152 -2.35 19.88 -0.35
N ASP A 153 -1.53 20.46 0.52
CA ASP A 153 -1.98 21.00 1.80
C ASP A 153 -2.68 22.36 1.57
N LEU A 154 -4.01 22.35 1.61
CA LEU A 154 -4.84 23.55 1.51
C LEU A 154 -5.16 24.16 2.89
N GLY A 155 -4.55 23.66 3.97
CA GLY A 155 -4.74 24.05 5.36
C GLY A 155 -6.01 23.47 6.00
N PHE A 156 -7.14 23.45 5.29
CA PHE A 156 -8.40 22.87 5.80
C PHE A 156 -8.66 21.45 5.30
N ILE A 157 -7.96 21.01 4.26
CA ILE A 157 -8.01 19.67 3.69
C ILE A 157 -6.75 19.43 2.87
N THR A 158 -6.32 18.18 2.80
CA THR A 158 -5.17 17.73 2.02
C THR A 158 -5.66 16.69 1.02
N PRO A 159 -6.02 17.08 -0.21
CA PRO A 159 -6.30 16.13 -1.27
C PRO A 159 -5.02 15.41 -1.68
N SER A 160 -5.11 14.11 -1.89
CA SER A 160 -4.00 13.28 -2.36
C SER A 160 -4.38 12.52 -3.63
N LEU A 161 -3.39 12.32 -4.50
CA LEU A 161 -3.50 11.44 -5.66
C LEU A 161 -2.32 10.48 -5.61
N THR A 162 -2.60 9.18 -5.74
CA THR A 162 -1.59 8.15 -5.92
C THR A 162 -1.81 7.49 -7.26
N THR A 163 -0.73 7.23 -7.99
CA THR A 163 -0.76 6.44 -9.22
C THR A 163 0.36 5.41 -9.17
N GLY A 164 0.13 4.24 -9.74
CA GLY A 164 1.12 3.17 -9.64
C GLY A 164 0.98 2.09 -10.68
N LEU A 165 2.03 1.28 -10.73
CA LEU A 165 2.14 0.09 -11.56
C LEU A 165 2.55 -1.08 -10.67
N ASP A 166 1.80 -2.17 -10.72
CA ASP A 166 2.15 -3.42 -10.04
C ASP A 166 2.52 -4.48 -11.08
N PHE A 167 3.77 -4.93 -11.04
CA PHE A 167 4.33 -5.87 -11.99
C PHE A 167 4.21 -7.30 -11.47
N GLY A 168 3.38 -8.09 -12.14
CA GLY A 168 3.25 -9.53 -11.99
C GLY A 168 3.32 -10.26 -13.34
N PRO A 169 2.67 -11.42 -13.49
CA PRO A 169 2.49 -12.06 -14.80
C PRO A 169 1.84 -11.14 -15.85
N THR A 170 0.97 -10.24 -15.40
CA THR A 170 0.42 -9.12 -16.18
C THR A 170 0.42 -7.90 -15.27
N THR A 171 0.82 -6.75 -15.81
CA THR A 171 0.94 -5.51 -15.04
C THR A 171 -0.44 -4.95 -14.70
N ASP A 172 -0.63 -4.52 -13.46
CA ASP A 172 -1.75 -3.67 -13.06
C ASP A 172 -1.39 -2.20 -13.17
N VAL A 173 -2.38 -1.40 -13.55
CA VAL A 173 -2.34 0.06 -13.40
C VAL A 173 -3.29 0.39 -12.27
N ASN A 174 -2.83 1.15 -11.29
CA ASN A 174 -3.62 1.55 -10.14
C ASN A 174 -3.58 3.08 -9.95
N GLY A 175 -4.62 3.57 -9.27
CA GLY A 175 -4.64 4.94 -8.76
C GLY A 175 -5.66 5.13 -7.66
N SER A 176 -5.38 6.08 -6.79
CA SER A 176 -6.19 6.38 -5.62
C SER A 176 -6.33 7.87 -5.46
N PHE A 177 -7.53 8.33 -5.13
CA PHE A 177 -7.77 9.72 -4.72
C PHE A 177 -8.12 9.73 -3.24
N GLY A 178 -7.46 10.60 -2.47
CA GLY A 178 -7.65 10.73 -1.04
C GLY A 178 -8.06 12.15 -0.64
N LEU A 179 -8.79 12.24 0.47
CA LEU A 179 -9.07 13.48 1.20
C LEU A 179 -8.70 13.26 2.67
N GLU A 180 -7.82 14.10 3.17
CA GLU A 180 -7.18 13.94 4.48
C GLU A 180 -7.21 15.27 5.23
N HIS A 181 -7.25 15.23 6.56
CA HIS A 181 -7.01 16.41 7.39
C HIS A 181 -6.28 15.99 8.66
N GLU A 182 -5.15 16.60 8.97
CA GLU A 182 -4.40 16.29 10.18
C GLU A 182 -4.82 17.22 11.33
N PHE A 183 -5.22 16.63 12.44
CA PHE A 183 -5.39 17.33 13.71
C PHE A 183 -4.20 17.03 14.62
N GLU A 184 -3.61 18.10 15.16
CA GLU A 184 -2.53 17.99 16.14
C GLU A 184 -3.05 18.30 17.56
N ALA A 185 -2.58 17.55 18.54
CA ALA A 185 -2.90 17.69 19.95
C ALA A 185 -1.69 17.34 20.83
N CYS A 186 -1.80 17.64 22.14
CA CYS A 186 -0.77 17.32 23.13
C CYS A 186 0.61 17.95 22.81
N ASN A 187 0.63 19.22 22.39
CA ASN A 187 1.82 19.92 21.88
C ASN A 187 2.47 19.15 20.73
N ASP A 188 1.66 18.88 19.71
CA ASP A 188 2.01 18.25 18.42
C ASP A 188 2.57 16.81 18.55
N LYS A 189 2.41 16.21 19.73
CA LYS A 189 2.80 14.82 19.98
C LYS A 189 1.76 13.82 19.50
N LEU A 190 0.48 14.18 19.55
CA LEU A 190 -0.62 13.37 19.08
C LEU A 190 -1.09 13.93 17.74
N ARG A 191 -1.06 13.11 16.70
CA ARG A 191 -1.62 13.40 15.39
C ARG A 191 -2.79 12.47 15.12
N ILE A 192 -3.88 13.02 14.63
CA ILE A 192 -5.09 12.29 14.25
C ILE A 192 -5.45 12.73 12.85
N THR A 193 -5.44 11.80 11.90
CA THR A 193 -5.62 12.13 10.49
C THR A 193 -6.80 11.36 9.92
N PRO A 194 -8.05 11.84 10.04
CA PRO A 194 -9.15 11.25 9.31
C PRO A 194 -8.85 11.26 7.80
N THR A 195 -9.03 10.10 7.17
CA THR A 195 -8.71 9.90 5.76
C THR A 195 -9.86 9.19 5.07
N PHE A 196 -10.24 9.67 3.90
CA PHE A 196 -11.14 8.97 2.97
C PHE A 196 -10.44 8.75 1.64
N MET A 197 -10.48 7.53 1.12
CA MET A 197 -9.85 7.16 -0.15
C MET A 197 -10.84 6.48 -1.09
N ALA A 198 -10.68 6.72 -2.38
CA ALA A 198 -11.31 5.97 -3.47
C ALA A 198 -10.21 5.33 -4.31
N ASN A 199 -10.18 3.99 -4.38
CA ASN A 199 -9.12 3.26 -5.07
C ASN A 199 -9.66 2.60 -6.34
N ALA A 200 -8.91 2.73 -7.43
CA ALA A 200 -9.23 2.14 -8.71
C ALA A 200 -8.01 1.42 -9.29
N SER A 201 -8.24 0.28 -9.91
CA SER A 201 -7.18 -0.48 -10.57
C SER A 201 -7.77 -1.46 -11.60
N THR A 202 -6.88 -2.09 -12.36
CA THR A 202 -7.13 -3.38 -12.98
C THR A 202 -7.11 -4.49 -11.91
N LEU A 203 -7.44 -5.73 -12.29
CA LEU A 203 -7.54 -6.89 -11.42
C LEU A 203 -6.61 -8.04 -11.85
N ASN A 204 -5.51 -7.73 -12.55
CA ASN A 204 -4.54 -8.75 -12.97
C ASN A 204 -3.84 -9.39 -11.77
N PHE A 205 -3.60 -8.66 -10.67
CA PHE A 205 -3.09 -9.20 -9.41
C PHE A 205 -4.04 -10.26 -8.87
N TYR A 206 -5.35 -10.03 -8.98
CA TYR A 206 -6.39 -10.90 -8.46
C TYR A 206 -6.60 -12.12 -9.34
N ASP A 207 -6.47 -11.96 -10.67
CA ASP A 207 -6.38 -13.07 -11.62
C ASP A 207 -5.19 -13.99 -11.30
N SER A 208 -4.00 -13.41 -11.09
CA SER A 208 -2.80 -14.15 -10.68
C SER A 208 -3.02 -14.92 -9.37
N TYR A 209 -3.68 -14.29 -8.39
CA TYR A 209 -4.06 -14.94 -7.15
C TYR A 209 -4.97 -16.16 -7.38
N PHE A 210 -6.03 -16.04 -8.19
CA PHE A 210 -6.92 -17.17 -8.50
C PHE A 210 -6.25 -18.29 -9.31
N GLN A 211 -5.32 -17.95 -10.19
CA GLN A 211 -4.60 -18.92 -11.00
C GLN A 211 -3.56 -19.70 -10.19
N GLN A 212 -2.91 -19.06 -9.22
CA GLN A 212 -1.68 -19.59 -8.62
C GLN A 212 -1.77 -19.88 -7.11
N ARG A 213 -2.69 -19.22 -6.39
CA ARG A 213 -2.60 -19.09 -4.92
C ARG A 213 -3.88 -19.50 -4.21
N ARG A 214 -5.04 -19.02 -4.66
CA ARG A 214 -6.36 -19.21 -4.00
C ARG A 214 -6.68 -20.66 -3.67
N PHE A 215 -6.36 -21.56 -4.59
CA PHE A 215 -6.70 -22.99 -4.51
C PHE A 215 -5.48 -23.87 -4.26
N LYS A 216 -4.32 -23.26 -3.99
CA LYS A 216 -3.13 -24.02 -3.66
C LYS A 216 -3.34 -24.72 -2.32
N LYS A 217 -2.93 -25.99 -2.25
CA LYS A 217 -3.05 -26.79 -1.03
C LYS A 217 -2.24 -26.15 0.09
N ARG A 218 -2.91 -25.81 1.20
CA ARG A 218 -2.26 -25.35 2.43
C ARG A 218 -1.75 -26.54 3.24
N SER A 219 -0.74 -26.31 4.05
CA SER A 219 -0.25 -27.33 4.98
C SER A 219 -1.40 -27.71 5.93
N GLY A 220 -1.67 -29.01 6.11
CA GLY A 220 -2.75 -29.48 7.00
C GLY A 220 -4.17 -29.49 6.40
N THR A 221 -4.41 -28.99 5.19
CA THR A 221 -5.74 -29.10 4.56
C THR A 221 -5.99 -30.51 4.01
N LYS A 222 -7.16 -31.08 4.33
CA LYS A 222 -7.61 -32.38 3.81
C LYS A 222 -7.69 -32.34 2.28
N ILE A 223 -7.22 -33.41 1.65
CA ILE A 223 -7.32 -33.59 0.19
C ILE A 223 -8.81 -33.64 -0.18
N ILE A 224 -9.23 -32.82 -1.15
CA ILE A 224 -10.51 -33.02 -1.82
C ILE A 224 -10.33 -34.28 -2.68
N THR A 225 -10.82 -35.41 -2.20
CA THR A 225 -10.69 -36.71 -2.87
C THR A 225 -11.24 -36.62 -4.29
N GLY A 226 -10.42 -36.97 -5.29
CA GLY A 226 -10.83 -37.01 -6.70
C GLY A 226 -10.59 -35.73 -7.50
N THR A 227 -9.98 -34.68 -6.93
CA THR A 227 -9.59 -33.46 -7.66
C THR A 227 -8.07 -33.38 -7.86
N GLU A 228 -7.63 -33.17 -9.10
CA GLU A 228 -6.22 -33.01 -9.45
C GLU A 228 -5.78 -31.54 -9.37
N LYS A 229 -6.57 -30.63 -9.96
CA LYS A 229 -6.23 -29.21 -10.04
C LYS A 229 -7.47 -28.33 -10.04
N ILE A 230 -7.42 -27.22 -9.30
CA ILE A 230 -8.41 -26.15 -9.35
C ILE A 230 -7.68 -24.84 -9.63
N THR A 231 -8.14 -24.09 -10.61
CA THR A 231 -7.66 -22.72 -10.92
C THR A 231 -8.84 -21.82 -11.22
N GLY A 232 -8.69 -20.51 -11.02
CA GLY A 232 -9.67 -19.53 -11.45
C GLY A 232 -9.06 -18.53 -12.41
N THR A 233 -9.88 -18.01 -13.31
CA THR A 233 -9.54 -16.88 -14.20
C THR A 233 -10.52 -15.75 -13.96
N VAL A 234 -10.02 -14.54 -13.74
CA VAL A 234 -10.86 -13.34 -13.55
C VAL A 234 -11.21 -12.75 -14.91
N GLN A 235 -12.50 -12.63 -15.20
CA GLN A 235 -12.98 -12.00 -16.43
C GLN A 235 -12.69 -10.49 -16.41
N ASP A 236 -12.27 -9.97 -17.57
CA ASP A 236 -11.97 -8.55 -17.77
C ASP A 236 -10.98 -7.98 -16.74
N ALA A 237 -10.01 -8.81 -16.31
CA ALA A 237 -9.00 -8.43 -15.33
C ALA A 237 -8.24 -7.16 -15.75
N GLY A 238 -7.99 -6.95 -17.04
CA GLY A 238 -7.32 -5.75 -17.56
C GLY A 238 -8.18 -4.48 -17.61
N THR A 239 -9.44 -4.51 -17.18
CA THR A 239 -10.31 -3.33 -17.21
C THR A 239 -10.16 -2.52 -15.92
N PHE A 240 -9.66 -1.28 -16.08
CA PHE A 240 -9.54 -0.32 -15.00
C PHE A 240 -10.93 0.08 -14.48
N ARG A 241 -11.14 -0.05 -13.17
CA ARG A 241 -12.42 0.22 -12.52
C ARG A 241 -12.20 0.61 -11.07
N MET A 242 -13.19 1.29 -10.48
CA MET A 242 -13.22 1.53 -9.03
C MET A 242 -13.28 0.18 -8.31
N LEU A 243 -12.48 -0.01 -7.26
CA LEU A 243 -12.38 -1.28 -6.54
C LEU A 243 -12.93 -1.18 -5.13
N ASP A 244 -12.71 -0.06 -4.45
CA ASP A 244 -13.29 0.20 -3.13
C ASP A 244 -13.25 1.69 -2.75
N TYR A 245 -13.92 1.96 -1.63
CA TYR A 245 -13.76 3.17 -0.86
C TYR A 245 -13.28 2.79 0.54
N GLU A 246 -12.34 3.55 1.09
CA GLU A 246 -11.80 3.31 2.42
C GLU A 246 -11.95 4.57 3.29
N ALA A 247 -12.41 4.38 4.52
CA ALA A 247 -12.34 5.39 5.56
C ALA A 247 -11.38 4.90 6.64
N SER A 248 -10.42 5.72 7.05
CA SER A 248 -9.46 5.38 8.09
C SER A 248 -9.25 6.54 9.06
N LEU A 249 -8.70 6.21 10.24
CA LEU A 249 -8.37 7.17 11.28
C LEU A 249 -6.95 6.96 11.83
N PRO A 250 -5.90 7.14 11.03
CA PRO A 250 -4.53 7.16 11.51
C PRO A 250 -4.34 8.00 12.78
N LEU A 251 -3.79 7.39 13.81
CA LEU A 251 -3.40 8.00 15.06
C LEU A 251 -1.92 7.77 15.26
N SER A 252 -1.16 8.81 15.62
CA SER A 252 0.23 8.65 16.04
C SER A 252 0.56 9.46 17.28
N TYR A 253 1.33 8.88 18.19
CA TYR A 253 1.79 9.52 19.41
C TYR A 253 3.30 9.42 19.55
N THR A 254 3.98 10.56 19.52
CA THR A 254 5.45 10.62 19.59
C THR A 254 5.95 11.07 20.96
N VAL A 255 6.80 10.24 21.55
CA VAL A 255 7.55 10.52 22.79
C VAL A 255 9.03 10.22 22.58
N ARG A 256 9.85 11.28 22.66
CA ARG A 256 11.30 11.21 22.45
C ARG A 256 11.63 10.58 21.09
N LYS A 257 12.23 9.39 21.10
CA LYS A 257 12.62 8.64 19.90
C LYS A 257 11.56 7.67 19.42
N PHE A 258 10.48 7.47 20.19
CA PHE A 258 9.45 6.49 19.90
C PHE A 258 8.18 7.14 19.36
N THR A 259 7.62 6.55 18.32
CA THR A 259 6.28 6.86 17.81
C THR A 259 5.43 5.59 17.93
N PHE A 260 4.27 5.71 18.57
CA PHE A 260 3.25 4.68 18.61
C PHE A 260 2.18 5.04 17.59
N SER A 261 1.71 4.08 16.80
CA SER A 261 0.71 4.30 15.76
C SER A 261 -0.44 3.32 15.86
N PHE A 262 -1.66 3.77 15.57
CA PHE A 262 -2.84 2.92 15.42
C PHE A 262 -3.68 3.45 14.25
N THR A 263 -3.99 2.59 13.29
CA THR A 263 -4.76 2.96 12.10
C THR A 263 -5.90 1.96 11.92
N PRO A 264 -7.12 2.28 12.40
CA PRO A 264 -8.32 1.56 12.02
C PRO A 264 -8.77 1.98 10.63
N THR A 265 -9.18 1.01 9.82
CA THR A 265 -9.65 1.20 8.44
C THR A 265 -10.93 0.41 8.20
N TYR A 266 -11.86 1.01 7.47
CA TYR A 266 -13.09 0.39 7.01
C TYR A 266 -13.16 0.47 5.48
N ALA A 267 -13.04 -0.68 4.83
CA ALA A 267 -13.08 -0.82 3.37
C ALA A 267 -14.46 -1.26 2.89
N ILE A 268 -14.96 -0.60 1.84
CA ILE A 268 -16.23 -0.83 1.18
C ILE A 268 -15.94 -1.23 -0.27
N PRO A 269 -15.76 -2.53 -0.54
CA PRO A 269 -15.44 -2.99 -1.89
C PRO A 269 -16.63 -2.85 -2.85
N VAL A 270 -16.33 -2.53 -4.10
CA VAL A 270 -17.27 -2.38 -5.20
C VAL A 270 -16.81 -3.16 -6.44
N ASN A 271 -17.69 -3.27 -7.44
CA ASN A 271 -17.43 -3.95 -8.71
C ASN A 271 -16.89 -5.38 -8.55
N PRO A 272 -17.76 -6.34 -8.16
CA PRO A 272 -17.37 -7.74 -7.98
C PRO A 272 -16.72 -8.33 -9.23
N ALA A 273 -15.67 -9.13 -9.04
CA ALA A 273 -15.09 -9.92 -10.11
C ALA A 273 -16.00 -11.09 -10.51
N ILE A 274 -15.98 -11.45 -11.79
CA ILE A 274 -16.53 -12.71 -12.27
C ILE A 274 -15.35 -13.66 -12.48
N VAL A 275 -15.40 -14.82 -11.84
CA VAL A 275 -14.32 -15.82 -11.86
C VAL A 275 -14.81 -17.08 -12.53
N ASP A 276 -14.12 -17.50 -13.59
CA ASP A 276 -14.31 -18.81 -14.20
C ASP A 276 -13.41 -19.81 -13.48
N VAL A 277 -14.03 -20.70 -12.69
CA VAL A 277 -13.33 -21.74 -11.94
C VAL A 277 -13.25 -23.00 -12.80
N HIS A 278 -12.03 -23.45 -13.04
CA HIS A 278 -11.69 -24.65 -13.79
C HIS A 278 -11.23 -25.74 -12.83
N THR A 279 -11.96 -26.86 -12.80
CA THR A 279 -11.63 -28.02 -11.97
C THR A 279 -11.32 -29.21 -12.86
N VAL A 280 -10.13 -29.77 -12.70
CA VAL A 280 -9.70 -31.02 -13.33
C VAL A 280 -9.79 -32.11 -12.27
N TYR A 281 -10.59 -33.13 -12.54
CA TYR A 281 -10.75 -34.29 -11.67
C TYR A 281 -9.72 -35.36 -12.00
N SER A 282 -9.40 -36.22 -11.04
CA SER A 282 -8.46 -37.33 -11.22
C SER A 282 -8.93 -38.35 -12.28
N THR A 283 -10.19 -38.31 -12.68
CA THR A 283 -10.77 -39.08 -13.79
C THR A 283 -10.45 -38.48 -15.17
N GLY A 284 -9.79 -37.32 -15.23
CA GLY A 284 -9.57 -36.53 -16.45
C GLY A 284 -10.76 -35.68 -16.88
N SER A 285 -11.90 -35.76 -16.18
CA SER A 285 -13.07 -34.92 -16.46
C SER A 285 -12.79 -33.46 -16.04
N VAL A 286 -13.39 -32.50 -16.77
CA VAL A 286 -13.23 -31.06 -16.49
C VAL A 286 -14.59 -30.45 -16.18
N SER A 287 -14.67 -29.63 -15.12
CA SER A 287 -15.83 -28.80 -14.82
C SER A 287 -15.43 -27.33 -14.82
N ASN A 288 -16.25 -26.53 -15.50
CA ASN A 288 -16.10 -25.08 -15.56
C ASN A 288 -17.31 -24.46 -14.88
N LYS A 289 -17.07 -23.64 -13.87
CA LYS A 289 -18.13 -22.94 -13.13
C LYS A 289 -17.82 -21.45 -13.05
N LYS A 290 -18.76 -20.65 -13.55
CA LYS A 290 -18.73 -19.21 -13.34
C LYS A 290 -19.21 -18.87 -11.93
N THR A 291 -18.44 -18.07 -11.20
CA THR A 291 -18.77 -17.59 -9.85
C THR A 291 -18.62 -16.09 -9.80
N VAL A 292 -19.57 -15.40 -9.18
CA VAL A 292 -19.46 -13.97 -8.88
C VAL A 292 -18.83 -13.83 -7.50
N GLU A 293 -17.81 -12.98 -7.42
CA GLU A 293 -17.16 -12.63 -6.16
C GLU A 293 -18.19 -12.10 -5.14
N LYS A 294 -18.06 -12.56 -3.89
CA LYS A 294 -18.87 -12.04 -2.79
C LYS A 294 -18.10 -10.95 -2.08
N LEU A 295 -18.41 -9.71 -2.43
CA LEU A 295 -17.86 -8.55 -1.76
C LEU A 295 -18.56 -8.33 -0.42
N GLY A 296 -17.78 -7.94 0.59
CA GLY A 296 -18.27 -7.61 1.91
C GLY A 296 -17.38 -6.57 2.56
N ASN A 297 -18.01 -5.62 3.24
CA ASN A 297 -17.30 -4.58 3.97
C ASN A 297 -16.35 -5.21 4.98
N THR A 298 -15.16 -4.63 5.12
CA THR A 298 -14.14 -5.17 6.00
C THR A 298 -13.59 -4.08 6.89
N PHE A 299 -13.67 -4.32 8.20
CA PHE A 299 -12.90 -3.58 9.18
C PHE A 299 -11.58 -4.30 9.44
N PHE A 300 -10.49 -3.55 9.47
CA PHE A 300 -9.17 -4.03 9.85
C PHE A 300 -8.36 -2.89 10.47
N TRP A 301 -7.25 -3.21 11.10
CA TRP A 301 -6.42 -2.21 11.77
C TRP A 301 -4.95 -2.61 11.78
N THR A 302 -4.10 -1.59 11.91
CA THR A 302 -2.66 -1.73 12.11
C THR A 302 -2.26 -1.02 13.41
N LEU A 303 -1.40 -1.66 14.20
CA LEU A 303 -0.77 -1.09 15.40
C LEU A 303 0.74 -1.13 15.22
N GLY A 304 1.45 -0.05 15.51
CA GLY A 304 2.89 0.03 15.29
C GLY A 304 3.65 0.73 16.41
N VAL A 305 4.93 0.38 16.53
CA VAL A 305 5.92 1.10 17.33
C VAL A 305 7.17 1.31 16.50
N ARG A 306 7.57 2.58 16.33
CA ARG A 306 8.73 3.00 15.57
C ARG A 306 9.73 3.72 16.47
N CYS A 307 11.02 3.47 16.29
CA CYS A 307 12.12 4.11 17.01
C CYS A 307 13.11 4.76 16.04
N LYS A 308 13.48 6.02 16.30
CA LYS A 308 14.48 6.79 15.54
C LYS A 308 15.84 6.82 16.24
N PHE A 309 16.92 6.50 15.51
CA PHE A 309 18.28 6.51 16.05
C PHE A 309 19.37 6.89 15.04
#